data_AF-A0A8X6FVR5-F1
#
_entry.id   AF-A0A8X6FVR5-F1
#
_cell.length_a   1.000
_cell.length_b   1.000
_cell.length_c   1.000
_cell.angle_alpha   90.00
_cell.angle_beta   90.00
_cell.angle_gamma   90.00
#
_symmetry.space_group_name_H-M   'P 1'
#
loop_
_entity.id
_entity.type
_entity.pdbx_description
1 polymer ?
#
loop_
_entity_poly.entity_id
_entity_poly.type
_entity_poly.pdbx_seq_one_letter_code
_entity_poly.pdbx_strand_id
1 'polypeptide(L)'
;MALSSRRCENFPDDFCYIYGEYSLIKNHMGSIKDHVKQFYLAYFGMKLGDQDKSWANHKICVKCLNDLRFWLKGKKTAVRFGVSMT
;
A
#
# COMPACT_ATOMS: atom_id res chain seq x y z
N MET A 1 30.51 -21.48 -2.49
CA MET A 1 29.35 -21.57 -1.56
C MET A 1 28.24 -20.73 -2.17
N ALA A 2 27.18 -21.35 -2.67
CA ALA A 2 26.01 -20.61 -3.12
C ALA A 2 25.41 -19.93 -1.88
N LEU A 3 25.34 -18.59 -1.89
CA LEU A 3 24.54 -17.86 -0.92
C LEU A 3 23.11 -18.42 -1.07
N SER A 4 22.64 -19.15 -0.07
CA SER A 4 21.22 -19.49 0.02
C SER A 4 20.45 -18.19 -0.12
N SER A 5 19.78 -17.99 -1.25
CA SER A 5 19.08 -16.75 -1.52
C SER A 5 18.01 -16.63 -0.44
N ARG A 6 18.10 -15.62 0.42
CA ARG A 6 17.03 -15.33 1.39
C ARG A 6 15.78 -14.99 0.60
N ARG A 7 14.90 -15.97 0.40
CA ARG A 7 13.63 -15.78 -0.28
C ARG A 7 12.60 -15.38 0.79
N CYS A 8 11.89 -14.29 0.56
CA CYS A 8 10.75 -13.95 1.39
C CYS A 8 9.69 -15.05 1.28
N GLU A 9 9.24 -15.59 2.41
CA GLU A 9 8.17 -16.62 2.43
C GLU A 9 6.83 -16.02 2.02
N ASN A 10 6.61 -14.75 2.33
CA ASN A 10 5.37 -14.03 2.03
C ASN A 10 5.40 -13.44 0.61
N PHE A 11 4.25 -13.43 -0.05
CA PHE A 11 4.11 -12.81 -1.35
C PHE A 11 3.93 -11.28 -1.21
N PRO A 12 4.45 -10.44 -2.13
CA PRO A 12 4.33 -8.98 -2.02
C PRO A 12 2.89 -8.48 -1.82
N ASP A 13 1.92 -9.09 -2.52
CA ASP A 13 0.50 -8.72 -2.40
C ASP A 13 -0.17 -9.16 -1.09
N ASP A 14 0.53 -9.88 -0.21
CA ASP A 14 0.05 -10.11 1.15
C ASP A 14 0.25 -8.87 2.04
N PHE A 15 1.04 -7.89 1.59
CA PHE A 15 1.26 -6.62 2.26
C PHE A 15 0.50 -5.49 1.58
N CYS A 16 0.01 -4.55 2.38
CA CYS A 16 -0.58 -3.32 1.86
C CYS A 16 0.51 -2.41 1.27
N TYR A 17 0.34 -1.92 0.05
CA TYR A 17 1.27 -0.98 -0.58
C TYR A 17 1.48 0.31 0.25
N ILE A 18 0.43 0.82 0.88
CA ILE A 18 0.48 2.10 1.59
C ILE A 18 1.01 1.94 3.02
N TYR A 19 0.46 1.00 3.80
CA TYR A 19 0.88 0.84 5.20
C TYR A 19 2.09 -0.07 5.38
N GLY A 20 2.43 -0.89 4.39
CA GLY A 20 3.44 -1.95 4.53
C GLY A 20 3.03 -3.05 5.52
N GLU A 21 1.79 -3.02 6.03
CA GLU A 21 1.27 -4.00 6.98
C GLU A 21 0.89 -5.30 6.26
N TYR A 22 1.26 -6.44 6.85
CA TYR A 22 0.82 -7.76 6.42
C TYR A 22 -0.67 -7.95 6.71
N SER A 23 -1.41 -8.45 5.73
CA SER A 23 -2.84 -8.71 5.86
C SER A 23 -3.10 -10.20 6.11
N LEU A 24 -3.48 -10.55 7.33
CA LEU A 24 -3.95 -11.91 7.66
C LEU A 24 -5.24 -12.29 6.91
N ILE A 25 -6.03 -11.31 6.49
CA ILE A 25 -7.33 -11.52 5.86
C ILE A 25 -7.29 -11.01 4.41
N LYS A 26 -7.15 -11.93 3.46
CA LYS A 26 -6.91 -11.57 2.03
C LYS A 26 -8.09 -10.87 1.37
N ASN A 27 -9.34 -11.09 1.82
CA ASN A 27 -10.53 -10.40 1.30
C ASN A 27 -10.56 -8.89 1.64
N HIS A 28 -9.73 -8.44 2.58
CA HIS A 28 -9.55 -7.03 2.91
C HIS A 28 -8.51 -6.35 2.02
N MET A 29 -7.94 -7.06 1.05
CA MET A 29 -6.99 -6.54 0.07
C MET A 29 -7.68 -6.33 -1.28
N GLY A 30 -7.57 -5.12 -1.82
CA GLY A 30 -8.07 -4.76 -3.14
C GLY A 30 -6.94 -4.41 -4.10
N SER A 31 -7.16 -4.61 -5.40
CA SER A 31 -6.23 -4.14 -6.43
C SER A 31 -6.16 -2.62 -6.47
N ILE A 32 -4.99 -2.09 -6.83
CA ILE A 32 -4.77 -0.66 -7.01
C ILE A 32 -5.42 -0.20 -8.33
N LYS A 33 -6.56 0.48 -8.21
CA LYS A 33 -7.32 1.08 -9.33
C LYS A 33 -6.96 2.55 -9.51
N ASP A 34 -7.40 3.18 -10.61
CA ASP A 34 -7.01 4.57 -10.92
C ASP A 34 -7.44 5.59 -9.87
N HIS A 35 -8.61 5.41 -9.23
CA HIS A 35 -9.01 6.28 -8.11
C HIS A 35 -8.04 6.19 -6.92
N VAL A 36 -7.42 5.01 -6.69
CA VAL A 36 -6.40 4.85 -5.63
C VAL A 36 -5.15 5.64 -5.99
N LYS A 37 -4.71 5.58 -7.26
CA LYS A 37 -3.58 6.37 -7.75
C LYS A 37 -3.84 7.88 -7.61
N GLN A 38 -5.06 8.32 -7.90
CA GLN A 38 -5.48 9.72 -7.70
C GLN A 38 -5.44 10.13 -6.22
N PHE A 39 -5.98 9.29 -5.33
CA PHE A 39 -5.97 9.58 -3.89
C PHE A 39 -4.55 9.59 -3.33
N TYR A 40 -3.71 8.68 -3.78
CA TYR A 40 -2.29 8.63 -3.43
C TYR A 40 -1.58 9.91 -3.89
N LEU A 41 -1.76 10.32 -5.15
CA LEU A 41 -1.17 11.55 -5.67
C LEU A 41 -1.65 12.80 -4.90
N ALA A 42 -2.93 12.85 -4.54
CA ALA A 42 -3.49 13.97 -3.79
C ALA A 42 -2.95 14.06 -2.35
N TYR A 43 -2.69 12.92 -1.70
CA TYR A 43 -2.18 12.88 -0.33
C TYR A 43 -0.65 13.07 -0.28
N PHE A 44 0.10 12.35 -1.11
CA PHE A 44 1.57 12.32 -1.07
C PHE A 44 2.24 13.34 -2.00
N GLY A 45 1.50 13.92 -2.93
CA GLY A 45 2.06 14.82 -3.94
C GLY A 45 2.94 14.13 -4.99
N MET A 46 2.96 12.79 -5.03
CA MET A 46 3.76 12.01 -5.97
C MET A 46 2.98 10.85 -6.60
N LYS A 47 3.41 10.43 -7.79
CA LYS A 47 2.79 9.30 -8.49
C LYS A 47 3.16 7.99 -7.79
N LEU A 48 2.19 7.09 -7.74
CA LEU A 48 2.37 5.73 -7.22
C LEU A 48 3.29 4.93 -8.17
N GLY A 49 4.44 4.50 -7.64
CA GLY A 49 5.55 3.96 -8.41
C GLY A 49 5.62 2.42 -8.44
N ASP A 50 6.47 1.91 -9.34
CA ASP A 50 6.90 0.51 -9.47
C ASP A 50 5.77 -0.52 -9.64
N GLN A 51 4.56 -0.10 -10.01
CA GLN A 51 3.41 -1.01 -10.25
C GLN A 51 3.56 -1.88 -11.50
N ASP A 52 4.57 -1.64 -12.33
CA ASP A 52 4.97 -2.51 -13.42
C ASP A 52 5.93 -3.63 -12.95
N LYS A 53 6.44 -3.55 -11.72
CA LYS A 53 7.43 -4.47 -11.18
C LYS A 53 6.76 -5.58 -10.39
N SER A 54 7.06 -6.83 -10.73
CA SER A 54 6.52 -8.02 -10.05
C SER A 54 6.87 -8.11 -8.56
N TRP A 55 7.93 -7.42 -8.12
CA TRP A 55 8.35 -7.40 -6.70
C TRP A 55 7.61 -6.34 -5.88
N ALA A 56 6.91 -5.39 -6.51
CA ALA A 56 6.14 -4.37 -5.80
C ALA A 56 4.81 -4.95 -5.29
N ASN A 57 4.22 -4.29 -4.30
CA ASN A 57 2.89 -4.65 -3.83
C ASN A 57 1.86 -4.05 -4.79
N HIS A 58 0.95 -4.87 -5.32
CA HIS A 58 -0.10 -4.44 -6.24
C HIS A 58 -1.47 -4.32 -5.55
N LYS A 59 -1.49 -4.55 -4.23
CA LYS A 59 -2.68 -4.53 -3.41
C LYS A 59 -2.61 -3.50 -2.30
N ILE A 60 -3.79 -2.98 -1.98
CA ILE A 60 -4.04 -2.02 -0.91
C ILE A 60 -5.10 -2.59 0.01
N CYS A 61 -4.93 -2.44 1.32
CA CYS A 61 -5.96 -2.86 2.26
C CYS A 61 -7.15 -1.86 2.25
N VAL A 62 -8.36 -2.38 2.46
CA VAL A 62 -9.60 -1.58 2.49
C VAL A 62 -9.53 -0.44 3.51
N LYS A 63 -8.81 -0.67 4.62
CA LYS A 63 -8.57 0.34 5.66
C LYS A 63 -7.78 1.54 5.12
N CYS A 64 -6.68 1.31 4.38
CA CYS A 64 -5.92 2.39 3.74
C CYS A 64 -6.77 3.19 2.77
N LEU A 65 -7.55 2.49 1.94
CA LEU A 65 -8.41 3.11 0.96
C LEU A 65 -9.47 4.00 1.63
N ASN A 66 -10.09 3.50 2.71
CA ASN A 66 -11.08 4.27 3.46
C ASN A 66 -10.44 5.46 4.19
N ASP A 67 -9.25 5.29 4.76
CA ASP A 67 -8.53 6.37 5.42
C ASP A 67 -8.16 7.50 4.45
N LEU A 68 -7.68 7.17 3.25
CA LEU A 68 -7.45 8.15 2.18
C LEU A 68 -8.74 8.86 1.75
N ARG A 69 -9.84 8.11 1.59
CA ARG A 69 -11.15 8.67 1.26
C ARG A 69 -11.66 9.60 2.35
N PHE A 70 -11.46 9.27 3.62
CA PHE A 70 -11.88 10.12 4.73
C PHE A 70 -11.01 11.38 4.83
N TRP A 71 -9.71 11.26 4.59
CA TRP A 71 -8.83 12.41 4.52
C TRP A 71 -9.25 13.38 3.40
N LEU A 72 -9.51 12.88 2.19
CA LEU A 72 -10.01 13.71 1.07
C LEU A 72 -11.34 14.42 1.38
N LYS A 73 -12.17 13.82 2.23
CA LYS A 73 -13.44 14.41 2.68
C LYS A 73 -13.28 15.35 3.88
N GLY A 74 -12.05 15.60 4.34
CA GLY A 74 -11.78 16.39 5.55
C GLY A 74 -12.24 15.73 6.86
N LYS A 75 -12.61 14.44 6.83
CA LYS A 75 -13.07 13.67 8.00
C LYS A 75 -11.92 13.06 8.81
N LYS A 76 -10.71 13.10 8.26
CA LYS A 76 -9.49 12.61 8.90
C LYS A 76 -8.35 13.59 8.64
N THR A 77 -7.55 13.88 9.67
CA THR A 77 -6.43 14.82 9.57
C THR A 77 -5.21 14.21 8.88
N ALA A 78 -4.96 12.92 9.09
CA ALA A 78 -3.84 12.20 8.49
C ALA A 78 -4.16 10.70 8.31
N VAL A 79 -3.54 10.10 7.30
CA VAL A 79 -3.54 8.66 7.05
C VAL A 79 -2.39 8.04 7.87
N ARG A 80 -2.58 6.86 8.45
CA ARG A 80 -1.49 6.19 9.19
C ARG A 80 -0.42 5.76 8.19
N PHE A 81 0.85 5.77 8.55
CA PHE A 81 1.90 5.26 7.67
C PHE A 81 2.83 4.35 8.45
N GLY A 82 3.27 3.25 7.83
CA GLY A 82 4.23 2.31 8.43
C GLY A 82 5.65 2.86 8.47
N VAL A 83 5.91 4.02 7.84
CA VAL A 83 7.22 4.69 7.84
C VAL A 83 7.05 6.04 8.51
N SER A 84 7.76 6.23 9.63
CA SER A 84 7.88 7.54 10.27
C SER A 84 8.57 8.50 9.31
N MET A 85 7.86 9.53 8.85
CA MET A 85 8.50 10.69 8.23
C MET A 85 8.96 11.62 9.35
N THR A 86 10.13 11.31 9.92
CA THR A 86 10.94 12.27 10.69
C THR A 86 11.73 13.16 9.75
#